data_AF-A0AAW6XUI3-F1
#
_entry.id   AF-A0AAW6XUI3-F1
#
_cell.length_a   1.000
_cell.length_b   1.000
_cell.length_c   1.000
_cell.angle_alpha   90.00
_cell.angle_beta   90.00
_cell.angle_gamma   90.00
#
_symmetry.space_group_name_H-M   'P 1'
#
loop_
_entity.id
_entity.type
_entity.pdbx_description
1 polymer ?
#
loop_
_entity_poly.entity_id
_entity_poly.type
_entity_poly.pdbx_seq_one_letter_code
_entity_poly.pdbx_strand_id
1 'polypeptide(L)'
;KELKAEAKKAKNVYLASDPDREGEAIAWHISHILGLDPKDMNRVAFNEITKDAVKAAFKEPRAIDMNIVDAQQARRVLDRLVGYSISPILWSKV
;
A
#
# COMPACT_ATOMS: atom_id res chain seq x y z
N LYS A 1 -9.35 10.90 -10.42
CA LYS A 1 -9.74 12.31 -10.14
C LYS A 1 -10.67 12.41 -8.94
N GLU A 2 -11.63 11.50 -8.79
CA GLU A 2 -12.60 11.46 -7.69
C GLU A 2 -11.98 11.37 -6.28
N LEU A 3 -11.10 10.39 -6.02
CA LEU A 3 -10.44 10.26 -4.71
C LEU A 3 -9.71 11.52 -4.24
N LYS A 4 -9.06 12.26 -5.15
CA LYS A 4 -8.41 13.54 -4.82
C LYS A 4 -9.41 14.63 -4.43
N ALA A 5 -10.59 14.63 -5.04
CA ALA A 5 -11.63 15.61 -4.73
C ALA A 5 -12.25 15.32 -3.36
N GLU A 6 -12.53 14.04 -3.06
CA GLU A 6 -13.08 13.63 -1.77
C GLU A 6 -12.07 13.78 -0.63
N ALA A 7 -10.79 13.45 -0.85
CA ALA A 7 -9.74 13.66 0.13
C ALA A 7 -9.58 15.14 0.55
N LYS A 8 -9.79 16.09 -0.37
CA LYS A 8 -9.76 17.53 -0.06
C LYS A 8 -10.95 18.02 0.77
N LYS A 9 -12.10 17.34 0.69
CA LYS A 9 -13.31 17.67 1.46
C LYS A 9 -13.32 16.97 2.82
N ALA A 10 -12.65 15.83 2.93
CA ALA A 10 -12.60 15.04 4.14
C ALA A 10 -11.78 15.75 5.22
N LYS A 11 -12.25 15.68 6.47
CA LYS A 11 -11.49 16.18 7.63
C LYS A 11 -10.25 15.32 7.88
N ASN A 12 -10.42 14.01 7.80
CA ASN A 12 -9.37 12.99 7.98
C ASN A 12 -9.48 11.96 6.85
N VAL A 13 -8.35 11.45 6.38
CA VAL A 13 -8.26 10.36 5.40
C VAL A 13 -7.54 9.20 6.07
N TYR A 14 -8.09 7.99 5.98
CA TYR A 14 -7.48 6.77 6.52
C TYR A 14 -7.28 5.74 5.40
N LEU A 15 -6.16 5.03 5.46
CA LEU A 15 -5.71 4.02 4.50
C LEU A 15 -5.83 2.65 5.17
N ALA A 16 -6.86 1.90 4.79
CA ALA A 16 -7.24 0.63 5.41
C ALA A 16 -7.08 -0.56 4.47
N SER A 17 -5.97 -0.61 3.73
CA SER A 17 -5.58 -1.77 2.92
C SER A 17 -5.13 -2.94 3.80
N ASP A 18 -5.01 -4.12 3.18
CA ASP A 18 -4.62 -5.36 3.86
C ASP A 18 -3.30 -5.21 4.64
N PRO A 19 -3.15 -5.91 5.77
CA PRO A 19 -2.00 -5.81 6.67
C PRO A 19 -0.76 -6.56 6.14
N ASP A 20 -0.48 -6.46 4.85
CA ASP A 20 0.65 -7.11 4.19
C ASP A 20 1.52 -6.13 3.41
N ARG A 21 2.56 -6.65 2.74
CA ARG A 21 3.51 -5.84 1.98
C ARG A 21 2.88 -5.15 0.78
N GLU A 22 1.90 -5.79 0.13
CA GLU A 22 1.22 -5.23 -1.04
C GLU A 22 0.27 -4.11 -0.62
N GLY A 23 -0.51 -4.36 0.44
CA GLY A 23 -1.39 -3.38 1.04
C GLY A 23 -0.64 -2.14 1.53
N GLU A 24 0.55 -2.31 2.10
CA GLU A 24 1.39 -1.17 2.49
C GLU A 24 1.88 -0.36 1.29
N ALA A 25 2.35 -1.02 0.22
CA ALA A 25 2.77 -0.35 -1.00
C ALA A 25 1.59 0.40 -1.67
N ILE A 26 0.40 -0.20 -1.70
CA ILE A 26 -0.83 0.44 -2.18
C ILE A 26 -1.17 1.67 -1.34
N ALA A 27 -1.14 1.56 -0.01
CA ALA A 27 -1.39 2.67 0.89
C ALA A 27 -0.40 3.82 0.62
N TRP A 28 0.89 3.50 0.47
CA TRP A 28 1.92 4.49 0.13
C TRP A 28 1.64 5.19 -1.20
N HIS A 29 1.36 4.45 -2.27
CA HIS A 29 1.05 5.02 -3.58
C HIS A 29 -0.17 5.95 -3.52
N ILE A 30 -1.24 5.53 -2.84
CA ILE A 30 -2.45 6.35 -2.69
C ILE A 30 -2.15 7.60 -1.86
N SER A 31 -1.45 7.46 -0.73
CA SER A 31 -1.02 8.58 0.11
C SER A 31 -0.26 9.64 -0.70
N HIS A 32 0.72 9.19 -1.49
CA HIS A 32 1.52 10.05 -2.36
C HIS A 32 0.68 10.75 -3.43
N ILE A 33 -0.23 10.01 -4.09
CA ILE A 33 -1.12 10.55 -5.12
C ILE A 33 -2.09 11.59 -4.54
N LEU A 34 -2.59 11.37 -3.33
CA LEU A 34 -3.48 12.26 -2.61
C LEU A 34 -2.76 13.46 -1.99
N GLY A 35 -1.43 13.39 -1.84
CA GLY A 35 -0.62 14.45 -1.25
C GLY A 35 -0.78 14.54 0.28
N LEU A 36 -0.97 13.40 0.94
CA LEU A 36 -1.03 13.33 2.40
C LEU A 36 0.38 13.45 3.00
N ASP A 37 0.49 13.89 4.25
CA ASP A 37 1.78 13.93 4.94
C ASP A 37 2.24 12.48 5.27
N PRO A 38 3.45 12.07 4.87
CA PRO A 38 4.00 10.75 5.22
C PRO A 38 4.09 10.48 6.73
N LYS A 39 4.11 11.53 7.56
CA LYS A 39 4.17 11.44 9.01
C LYS A 39 2.79 11.33 9.67
N ASP A 40 1.71 11.55 8.92
CA ASP A 40 0.36 11.43 9.45
C ASP A 40 0.07 9.98 9.83
N MET A 41 -0.56 9.82 11.00
CA MET A 41 -1.05 8.53 11.48
C MET A 41 -2.37 8.19 10.77
N ASN A 42 -2.27 7.86 9.48
CA ASN A 42 -3.41 7.60 8.59
C ASN A 42 -3.50 6.14 8.14
N ARG A 43 -2.52 5.28 8.47
CA ARG A 43 -2.56 3.85 8.16
C ARG A 43 -3.29 3.08 9.25
N VAL A 44 -4.35 2.37 8.87
CA VAL A 44 -5.16 1.54 9.77
C VAL A 44 -5.11 0.11 9.27
N ALA A 45 -4.61 -0.83 10.06
CA ALA A 45 -4.46 -2.22 9.67
C ALA A 45 -5.25 -3.13 10.62
N PHE A 46 -5.98 -4.09 10.07
CA PHE A 46 -6.71 -5.11 10.84
C PHE A 46 -6.68 -6.42 10.06
N ASN A 47 -6.62 -7.55 10.77
CA ASN A 47 -6.57 -8.89 10.18
C ASN A 47 -7.96 -9.46 9.89
N GLU A 48 -9.00 -8.87 10.46
CA GLU A 48 -10.37 -9.34 10.33
C GLU A 48 -11.35 -8.16 10.19
N ILE A 49 -12.41 -8.37 9.40
CA ILE A 49 -13.43 -7.36 9.14
C ILE A 49 -14.57 -7.54 10.15
N THR A 50 -14.23 -7.40 11.44
CA THR A 50 -15.19 -7.41 12.55
C THR A 50 -15.34 -6.00 13.12
N LYS A 51 -16.52 -5.71 13.68
CA LYS A 51 -16.79 -4.38 14.27
C LYS A 51 -15.78 -4.00 15.34
N ASP A 52 -15.37 -4.97 16.15
CA ASP A 52 -14.46 -4.73 17.28
C ASP A 52 -13.02 -4.58 16.81
N ALA A 53 -12.55 -5.40 15.86
CA ALA A 53 -11.22 -5.26 15.27
C ALA A 53 -11.04 -3.94 14.54
N VAL A 54 -12.02 -3.52 13.74
CA VAL A 54 -11.99 -2.23 13.05
C VAL A 54 -11.93 -1.10 14.08
N LYS A 55 -12.82 -1.10 15.09
CA LYS A 55 -12.79 -0.08 16.14
C LYS A 55 -11.48 -0.03 16.90
N ALA A 56 -10.84 -1.17 17.16
CA ALA A 56 -9.54 -1.23 17.80
C ALA A 56 -8.45 -0.62 16.91
N ALA A 57 -8.43 -0.97 15.62
CA ALA A 57 -7.45 -0.47 14.67
C ALA A 57 -7.50 1.06 14.50
N PHE A 58 -8.69 1.67 14.59
CA PHE A 58 -8.84 3.13 14.55
C PHE A 58 -8.35 3.85 15.82
N LYS A 59 -8.10 3.15 16.93
CA LYS A 59 -7.51 3.74 18.15
C LYS A 59 -5.99 3.87 18.05
N GLU A 60 -5.36 3.01 17.26
CA GLU A 60 -3.90 2.94 17.10
C GLU A 60 -3.51 3.05 15.62
N PRO A 61 -3.90 4.14 14.92
CA PRO A 61 -3.40 4.36 13.58
C PRO A 61 -1.90 4.61 13.63
N ARG A 62 -1.20 4.18 12.58
CA ARG A 62 0.25 4.39 12.44
C ARG A 62 0.56 5.16 11.17
N ALA A 63 1.82 5.60 11.05
CA ALA A 63 2.35 6.06 9.79
C ALA A 63 2.64 4.87 8.86
N ILE A 64 2.77 5.15 7.58
CA ILE A 64 3.15 4.15 6.58
C ILE A 64 4.58 3.67 6.86
N ASP A 65 4.78 2.36 6.87
CA ASP A 65 6.09 1.76 7.09
C ASP A 65 6.85 1.68 5.77
N MET A 66 7.79 2.62 5.60
CA MET A 66 8.60 2.70 4.38
C MET A 66 9.48 1.47 4.17
N ASN A 67 9.89 0.73 5.21
CA ASN A 67 10.69 -0.48 5.03
C ASN A 67 9.89 -1.57 4.31
N ILE A 68 8.59 -1.68 4.62
CA ILE A 68 7.67 -2.63 3.98
C ILE A 68 7.42 -2.22 2.52
N VAL A 69 7.24 -0.92 2.27
CA VAL A 69 7.10 -0.36 0.92
C VAL A 69 8.34 -0.67 0.08
N ASP A 70 9.53 -0.35 0.60
CA ASP A 70 10.80 -0.57 -0.09
C ASP A 70 11.04 -2.06 -0.35
N ALA A 71 10.68 -2.93 0.59
CA ALA A 71 10.75 -4.38 0.41
C ALA A 71 9.84 -4.87 -0.74
N GLN A 72 8.63 -4.31 -0.86
CA GLN A 72 7.71 -4.63 -1.95
C GLN A 72 8.25 -4.13 -3.30
N GLN A 73 8.77 -2.90 -3.33
CA GLN A 73 9.36 -2.32 -4.54
C GLN A 73 10.57 -3.12 -5.01
N ALA A 74 11.47 -3.49 -4.11
CA ALA A 74 12.63 -4.32 -4.41
C ALA A 74 12.22 -5.67 -5.02
N ARG A 75 11.23 -6.35 -4.43
CA ARG A 75 10.70 -7.60 -4.97
C ARG A 75 10.10 -7.41 -6.36
N ARG A 76 9.32 -6.33 -6.56
CA ARG A 76 8.71 -6.02 -7.85
C ARG A 76 9.74 -5.77 -8.95
N VAL A 77 10.82 -5.06 -8.63
CA VAL A 77 11.94 -4.81 -9.55
C VAL A 77 12.68 -6.12 -9.86
N LEU A 78 12.99 -6.93 -8.85
CA LEU A 78 13.64 -8.23 -9.04
C LEU A 78 12.82 -9.13 -9.98
N ASP A 79 11.53 -9.29 -9.70
CA ASP A 79 10.63 -10.12 -10.51
C ASP A 79 10.56 -9.61 -11.96
N ARG A 80 10.61 -8.30 -12.17
CA ARG A 80 10.65 -7.69 -13.51
C ARG A 80 11.96 -8.01 -14.24
N LEU A 81 13.11 -7.87 -13.58
CA LEU A 81 14.42 -8.13 -14.18
C LEU A 81 14.58 -9.60 -14.56
N VAL A 82 14.25 -10.49 -13.63
CA VAL A 82 14.30 -11.95 -13.85
C VAL A 82 13.31 -12.36 -14.93
N GLY A 83 12.07 -11.88 -14.85
CA GLY A 83 11.04 -12.18 -15.85
C GLY A 83 11.44 -11.74 -17.26
N TYR A 84 11.98 -10.53 -17.42
CA TYR A 84 12.43 -10.04 -18.73
C TYR A 84 13.63 -10.82 -19.27
N SER A 85 14.55 -11.25 -18.41
CA SER A 85 15.73 -12.03 -18.80
C SER A 85 15.37 -13.46 -19.21
N ILE A 86 14.41 -14.09 -18.53
CA ILE A 86 14.02 -15.48 -18.76
C ILE A 86 12.98 -15.61 -19.88
N SER A 87 12.14 -14.59 -20.12
CA SER A 87 11.07 -14.65 -21.12
C SER A 87 11.57 -15.06 -22.52
N PRO A 88 12.65 -14.49 -23.09
CA PRO A 88 13.13 -14.88 -24.42
C PRO A 88 13.59 -16.34 -24.48
N ILE A 89 14.19 -16.85 -23.40
CA ILE A 89 14.67 -18.23 -23.31
C ILE A 89 13.48 -19.20 -23.34
N LEU A 90 12.42 -18.90 -22.58
CA LEU A 90 11.22 -19.72 -22.55
C LEU A 90 10.53 -19.78 -23.92
N TRP A 91 10.49 -18.65 -24.63
CA TRP A 91 9.88 -18.57 -25.97
C TRP A 91 10.73 -19.25 -27.05
N SER A 92 12.05 -19.35 -26.87
CA SER A 92 12.94 -20.03 -27.83
C SER A 92 12.84 -21.57 -27.82
N LYS A 93 12.21 -22.13 -26.78
CA LYS A 93 12.16 -23.58 -26.53
C LYS A 93 10.78 -24.21 -26.81
N VAL A 94 9.80 -23.38 -27.20
CA VAL A 94 8.46 -23.78 -27.64
C VAL A 94 8.39 -23.70 -29.16
#